data_AF-A0A1G2PG58-F1
#
_entry.id   AF-A0A1G2PG58-F1
#
_cell.length_a   1.000
_cell.length_b   1.000
_cell.length_c   1.000
_cell.angle_alpha   90.00
_cell.angle_beta   90.00
_cell.angle_gamma   90.00
#
_symmetry.space_group_name_H-M   'P 1'
#
loop_
_entity.id
_entity.type
_entity.pdbx_description
1 polymer ?
#
loop_
_entity_poly.entity_id
_entity_poly.type
_entity_poly.pdbx_seq_one_letter_code
_entity_poly.pdbx_strand_id
1 'polypeptide(L)'
;MLENFETQFERVVGGTEGERARLKHELQEELLQIGDQDIAKYEIRLTEQDKTIIQNAEEFAYRMAKFYGGDPKPIPPHKIHFVRSGGASELTNGEFYGGIHRSLAQEIVVDRDLESNVDVATTLVHEMFHQLSYKAAQIDAQKKHRMYRSGIIVSDRESRIKHFSDIEEAIAEILAKKFYDEEMQNNPLYSEEIEATNKLKESLLHIVHRFNPTQEQNEREAMEEVYSIPSAREILTIFEKIEPDKETIATIVAEFPPKTKGRDVFVGRKNERDKLWRLIDEIIEKSHGRFENRQEVFDIFARANFSGNLIPLARLIESIFGKGSFRRLGEETADTGGTENK
;
A
#
# COMPACT_ATOMS: atom_id res chain seq x y z
N MET A 1 -3.47 20.49 22.12
CA MET A 1 -4.15 19.45 21.30
C MET A 1 -3.21 18.34 20.83
N LEU A 2 -1.87 18.47 20.95
CA LEU A 2 -0.92 17.41 20.57
C LEU A 2 -0.73 16.31 21.64
N GLU A 3 -1.13 16.57 22.89
CA GLU A 3 -0.92 15.65 24.03
C GLU A 3 -1.73 14.32 23.96
N ASN A 4 -2.58 14.15 22.95
CA ASN A 4 -3.47 12.99 22.83
C ASN A 4 -3.01 11.95 21.78
N PHE A 5 -1.86 12.14 21.15
CA PHE A 5 -1.33 11.19 20.17
C PHE A 5 -0.35 10.23 20.81
N GLU A 6 -0.49 8.94 20.51
CA GLU A 6 0.39 7.87 20.97
C GLU A 6 1.05 7.20 19.76
N THR A 7 2.28 6.73 19.94
CA THR A 7 2.94 5.91 18.92
C THR A 7 2.20 4.61 18.62
N GLN A 8 2.23 4.17 17.36
CA GLN A 8 1.77 2.84 16.94
C GLN A 8 2.63 1.70 17.52
N PHE A 9 3.83 1.99 18.05
CA PHE A 9 4.68 0.98 18.67
C PHE A 9 4.12 0.53 20.03
N GLU A 10 3.59 -0.70 20.07
CA GLU A 10 3.08 -1.31 21.30
C GLU A 10 4.21 -1.65 22.29
N ARG A 11 5.40 -1.98 21.78
CA ARG A 11 6.55 -2.35 22.61
C ARG A 11 7.90 -2.06 21.98
N VAL A 12 8.93 -2.00 22.83
CA VAL A 12 10.34 -1.99 22.42
C VAL A 12 10.98 -3.30 22.87
N VAL A 13 11.77 -3.95 22.01
CA VAL A 13 12.51 -5.17 22.34
C VAL A 13 14.02 -4.95 22.31
N GLY A 14 14.77 -5.83 22.98
CA GLY A 14 16.21 -5.64 23.18
C GLY A 14 16.52 -4.62 24.29
N GLY A 15 17.81 -4.39 24.53
CA GLY A 15 18.30 -3.45 25.54
C GLY A 15 17.89 -3.74 26.99
N THR A 16 18.38 -2.89 27.89
CA THR A 16 17.95 -2.81 29.28
C THR A 16 16.58 -2.13 29.41
N GLU A 17 15.92 -2.27 30.56
CA GLU A 17 14.63 -1.61 30.81
C GLU A 17 14.70 -0.08 30.66
N GLY A 18 15.77 0.54 31.17
CA GLY A 18 16.00 1.98 31.02
C GLY A 18 16.21 2.41 29.57
N GLU A 19 16.91 1.61 28.77
CA GLU A 19 17.10 1.89 27.33
C GLU A 19 15.77 1.78 26.57
N ARG A 20 14.94 0.78 26.88
CA ARG A 20 13.60 0.64 26.28
C ARG A 20 12.68 1.80 26.64
N ALA A 21 12.66 2.21 27.91
CA ALA A 21 11.86 3.35 28.35
C ALA A 21 12.30 4.64 27.66
N ARG A 22 13.62 4.84 27.53
CA ARG A 22 14.19 5.99 26.81
C ARG A 22 13.78 5.97 25.33
N LEU A 23 13.93 4.85 24.62
CA LEU A 23 13.52 4.76 23.22
C LEU A 23 12.01 5.00 23.04
N LYS A 24 11.17 4.44 23.92
CA LYS A 24 9.73 4.69 23.86
C LYS A 24 9.42 6.20 23.99
N HIS A 25 10.11 6.89 24.90
CA HIS A 25 10.00 8.33 25.05
C HIS A 25 10.50 9.07 23.80
N GLU A 26 11.66 8.69 23.24
CA GLU A 26 12.22 9.31 22.03
C GLU A 26 11.27 9.18 20.83
N LEU A 27 10.71 7.99 20.58
CA LEU A 27 9.73 7.76 19.50
C LEU A 27 8.43 8.56 19.71
N GLN A 28 8.02 8.75 20.96
CA GLN A 28 6.87 9.57 21.30
C GLN A 28 7.15 11.06 21.06
N GLU A 29 8.33 11.56 21.43
CA GLU A 29 8.74 12.93 21.12
C GLU A 29 8.85 13.15 19.60
N GLU A 30 9.42 12.21 18.86
CA GLU A 30 9.53 12.26 17.40
C GLU A 30 8.16 12.31 16.70
N LEU A 31 7.17 11.57 17.21
CA LEU A 31 5.78 11.64 16.74
C LEU A 31 5.18 13.05 16.93
N LEU A 32 5.49 13.70 18.07
CA LEU A 32 4.95 15.00 18.43
C LEU A 32 5.71 16.17 17.79
N GLN A 33 6.92 15.93 17.28
CA GLN A 33 7.65 16.92 16.51
C GLN A 33 6.88 17.29 15.24
N ILE A 34 6.77 18.60 15.02
CA ILE A 34 6.13 19.17 13.83
C ILE A 34 7.20 19.45 12.80
N GLY A 35 7.07 18.81 11.63
CA GLY A 35 7.81 19.16 10.44
C GLY A 35 9.21 18.55 10.36
N ASP A 36 9.38 17.63 9.41
CA ASP A 36 10.69 17.32 8.86
C ASP A 36 11.07 18.42 7.85
N GLN A 37 12.19 19.09 8.09
CA GLN A 37 12.71 20.14 7.18
C GLN A 37 13.00 19.60 5.78
N ASP A 38 13.27 18.32 5.64
CA ASP A 38 13.49 17.69 4.34
C ASP A 38 12.19 17.47 3.57
N ILE A 39 11.09 17.12 4.25
CA ILE A 39 9.76 16.97 3.63
C ILE A 39 9.17 18.34 3.28
N ALA A 40 9.31 19.33 4.16
CA ALA A 40 8.72 20.66 4.01
C ALA A 40 9.13 21.38 2.71
N LYS A 41 10.25 20.98 2.09
CA LYS A 41 10.73 21.49 0.78
C LYS A 41 9.84 21.08 -0.39
N TYR A 42 9.12 19.97 -0.25
CA TYR A 42 8.28 19.38 -1.29
C TYR A 42 6.79 19.47 -0.96
N GLU A 43 6.47 19.71 0.31
CA GLU A 43 5.11 19.77 0.83
C GLU A 43 4.30 20.91 0.20
N ILE A 44 3.04 20.61 -0.12
CA ILE A 44 2.09 21.57 -0.65
C ILE A 44 1.06 21.96 0.41
N ARG A 45 0.43 23.12 0.22
CA ARG A 45 -0.69 23.52 1.08
C ARG A 45 -1.91 22.65 0.77
N LEU A 46 -2.40 21.95 1.79
CA LEU A 46 -3.64 21.16 1.71
C LEU A 46 -4.85 22.04 1.40
N THR A 47 -5.66 21.59 0.45
CA THR A 47 -7.00 22.11 0.14
C THR A 47 -8.06 21.43 1.03
N GLU A 48 -9.30 21.92 1.02
CA GLU A 48 -10.42 21.24 1.71
C GLU A 48 -10.72 19.87 1.10
N GLN A 49 -10.49 19.74 -0.21
CA GLN A 49 -10.60 18.47 -0.92
C GLN A 49 -9.57 17.46 -0.41
N ASP A 50 -8.32 17.89 -0.22
CA ASP A 50 -7.24 17.03 0.31
C ASP A 50 -7.55 16.56 1.74
N LYS A 51 -8.07 17.45 2.59
CA LYS A 51 -8.53 17.08 3.93
C LYS A 51 -9.64 16.03 3.90
N THR A 52 -10.55 16.14 2.94
CA THR A 52 -11.63 15.15 2.76
C THR A 52 -11.07 13.81 2.29
N ILE A 53 -10.07 13.81 1.40
CA ILE A 53 -9.36 12.58 0.98
C ILE A 53 -8.70 11.91 2.18
N ILE A 54 -7.98 12.68 3.00
CA ILE A 54 -7.33 12.19 4.22
C ILE A 54 -8.36 11.57 5.16
N GLN A 55 -9.46 12.27 5.44
CA GLN A 55 -10.52 11.78 6.31
C GLN A 55 -11.11 10.45 5.82
N ASN A 56 -11.46 10.35 4.52
CA ASN A 56 -12.01 9.11 3.95
C ASN A 56 -11.04 7.93 4.10
N ALA A 57 -9.76 8.15 3.81
CA ALA A 57 -8.72 7.13 3.92
C ALA A 57 -8.51 6.70 5.37
N GLU A 58 -8.42 7.64 6.32
CA GLU A 58 -8.25 7.35 7.74
C GLU A 58 -9.42 6.55 8.31
N GLU A 59 -10.66 6.98 8.05
CA GLU A 59 -11.87 6.31 8.52
C GLU A 59 -11.91 4.85 8.04
N PHE A 60 -11.62 4.62 6.75
CA PHE A 60 -11.57 3.27 6.19
C PHE A 60 -10.43 2.44 6.78
N ALA A 61 -9.21 2.99 6.82
CA ALA A 61 -8.02 2.29 7.31
C ALA A 61 -8.19 1.87 8.77
N TYR A 62 -8.72 2.76 9.63
CA TYR A 62 -8.93 2.47 11.05
C TYR A 62 -10.02 1.41 11.24
N ARG A 63 -11.10 1.50 10.45
CA ARG A 63 -12.18 0.50 10.47
C ARG A 63 -11.65 -0.89 10.10
N MET A 64 -10.83 -0.99 9.05
CA MET A 64 -10.23 -2.25 8.62
C MET A 64 -9.21 -2.79 9.64
N ALA A 65 -8.28 -1.94 10.12
CA ALA A 65 -7.30 -2.34 11.13
C ALA A 65 -7.99 -2.89 12.39
N LYS A 66 -9.04 -2.22 12.87
CA LYS A 66 -9.85 -2.67 14.01
C LYS A 66 -10.61 -3.96 13.72
N PHE A 67 -11.22 -4.09 12.53
CA PHE A 67 -11.94 -5.30 12.12
C PHE A 67 -11.03 -6.55 12.16
N TYR A 68 -9.77 -6.40 11.75
CA TYR A 68 -8.76 -7.46 11.79
C TYR A 68 -8.04 -7.59 13.15
N GLY A 69 -8.53 -6.91 14.20
CA GLY A 69 -8.07 -7.08 15.58
C GLY A 69 -6.83 -6.27 15.95
N GLY A 70 -6.50 -5.23 15.17
CA GLY A 70 -5.55 -4.21 15.58
C GLY A 70 -6.15 -3.21 16.58
N ASP A 71 -5.28 -2.44 17.22
CA ASP A 71 -5.62 -1.30 18.09
C ASP A 71 -5.03 -0.01 17.48
N PRO A 72 -5.57 0.46 16.35
CA PRO A 72 -4.99 1.59 15.62
C PRO A 72 -5.03 2.85 16.48
N LYS A 73 -3.89 3.55 16.58
CA LYS A 73 -3.84 4.88 17.18
C LYS A 73 -4.09 5.96 16.12
N PRO A 74 -4.66 7.11 16.46
CA PRO A 74 -4.77 8.22 15.52
C PRO A 74 -3.38 8.66 15.02
N ILE A 75 -3.26 8.91 13.72
CA ILE A 75 -2.08 9.49 13.09
C ILE A 75 -2.23 11.02 13.20
N PRO A 76 -1.22 11.74 13.72
CA PRO A 76 -1.30 13.19 13.77
C PRO A 76 -1.44 13.78 12.36
N PRO A 77 -2.34 14.75 12.12
CA PRO A 77 -2.51 15.32 10.78
C PRO A 77 -1.22 15.96 10.23
N HIS A 78 -0.33 16.46 11.09
CA HIS A 78 0.97 17.02 10.68
C HIS A 78 2.02 15.97 10.29
N LYS A 79 1.66 14.69 10.36
CA LYS A 79 2.48 13.54 9.92
C LYS A 79 1.98 12.94 8.60
N ILE A 80 0.94 13.52 8.01
CA ILE A 80 0.42 13.16 6.69
C ILE A 80 0.76 14.31 5.74
N HIS A 81 1.71 14.06 4.84
CA HIS A 81 2.28 15.06 3.97
C HIS A 81 1.85 14.82 2.53
N PHE A 82 1.17 15.80 1.95
CA PHE A 82 0.99 15.85 0.50
C PHE A 82 2.13 16.67 -0.09
N VAL A 83 2.90 16.08 -0.99
CA VAL A 83 4.01 16.74 -1.67
C VAL A 83 3.66 16.97 -3.13
N ARG A 84 4.37 17.88 -3.81
CA ARG A 84 4.20 18.05 -5.25
C ARG A 84 4.46 16.73 -5.98
N SER A 85 3.80 16.52 -7.13
CA SER A 85 4.03 15.37 -8.00
C SER A 85 5.53 15.13 -8.25
N GLY A 86 6.01 13.92 -7.94
CA GLY A 86 7.43 13.51 -8.00
C GLY A 86 8.23 13.76 -6.72
N GLY A 87 7.65 14.46 -5.74
CA GLY A 87 8.30 14.84 -4.49
C GLY A 87 8.70 13.65 -3.63
N ALA A 88 7.88 12.59 -3.58
CA ALA A 88 8.22 11.35 -2.87
C ALA A 88 9.48 10.70 -3.43
N SER A 89 9.57 10.62 -4.77
CA SER A 89 10.73 10.07 -5.46
C SER A 89 11.99 10.90 -5.26
N GLU A 90 11.88 12.24 -5.33
CA GLU A 90 13.01 13.12 -5.02
C GLU A 90 13.47 12.98 -3.56
N LEU A 91 12.53 12.87 -2.62
CA LEU A 91 12.82 12.68 -1.19
C LEU A 91 13.57 11.37 -0.90
N THR A 92 13.31 10.32 -1.69
CA THR A 92 13.94 9.00 -1.54
C THR A 92 15.00 8.71 -2.61
N ASN A 93 15.49 9.72 -3.31
CA ASN A 93 16.48 9.58 -4.38
C ASN A 93 16.11 8.52 -5.44
N GLY A 94 14.82 8.39 -5.78
CA GLY A 94 14.31 7.46 -6.78
C GLY A 94 13.93 6.07 -6.27
N GLU A 95 14.09 5.79 -4.98
CA GLU A 95 13.76 4.46 -4.42
C GLU A 95 12.27 4.15 -4.45
N PHE A 96 11.43 5.15 -4.16
CA PHE A 96 9.98 5.01 -4.10
C PHE A 96 9.30 6.04 -5.01
N TYR A 97 8.06 5.77 -5.41
CA TYR A 97 7.28 6.61 -6.29
C TYR A 97 5.84 6.69 -5.79
N GLY A 98 5.20 7.85 -5.91
CA GLY A 98 3.79 8.04 -5.56
C GLY A 98 3.54 8.18 -4.06
N GLY A 99 4.11 7.32 -3.23
CA GLY A 99 3.97 7.41 -1.77
C GLY A 99 5.08 6.66 -1.03
N ILE A 100 5.27 7.06 0.22
CA ILE A 100 6.11 6.36 1.20
C ILE A 100 5.52 6.49 2.59
N HIS A 101 5.85 5.53 3.45
CA HIS A 101 5.73 5.68 4.88
C HIS A 101 7.11 5.56 5.53
N ARG A 102 7.33 6.29 6.63
CA ARG A 102 8.56 6.24 7.44
C ARG A 102 8.25 5.68 8.80
N SER A 103 8.59 4.41 9.01
CA SER A 103 8.15 3.61 10.15
C SER A 103 8.40 4.24 11.52
N LEU A 104 9.62 4.71 11.77
CA LEU A 104 10.02 5.22 13.09
C LEU A 104 9.44 6.61 13.36
N ALA A 105 9.50 7.49 12.35
CA ALA A 105 8.96 8.85 12.42
C ALA A 105 7.42 8.89 12.38
N GLN A 106 6.80 7.77 11.94
CA GLN A 106 5.36 7.60 11.75
C GLN A 106 4.78 8.65 10.79
N GLU A 107 5.52 8.91 9.71
CA GLU A 107 5.18 9.88 8.68
C GLU A 107 4.71 9.16 7.43
N ILE A 108 3.70 9.73 6.78
CA ILE A 108 3.20 9.29 5.48
C ILE A 108 3.39 10.44 4.52
N VAL A 109 4.01 10.17 3.38
CA VAL A 109 4.23 11.14 2.30
C VAL A 109 3.58 10.61 1.04
N VAL A 110 2.71 11.39 0.41
CA VAL A 110 2.03 11.03 -0.84
C VAL A 110 2.20 12.15 -1.84
N ASP A 111 2.60 11.81 -3.06
CA ASP A 111 2.58 12.70 -4.21
C ASP A 111 1.14 13.14 -4.48
N ARG A 112 0.89 14.43 -4.37
CA ARG A 112 -0.37 15.02 -4.79
C ARG A 112 -0.34 15.26 -6.30
N ASP A 113 -0.83 14.28 -7.05
CA ASP A 113 -1.22 14.52 -8.42
C ASP A 113 -2.52 15.33 -8.46
N LEU A 114 -2.51 16.49 -9.12
CA LEU A 114 -3.69 17.33 -9.22
C LEU A 114 -4.73 16.74 -10.19
N GLU A 115 -4.35 15.74 -10.99
CA GLU A 115 -5.18 15.14 -12.02
C GLU A 115 -5.95 13.89 -11.53
N SER A 116 -5.63 13.38 -10.33
CA SER A 116 -6.30 12.19 -9.78
C SER A 116 -6.50 12.28 -8.27
N ASN A 117 -7.75 12.30 -7.83
CA ASN A 117 -8.11 12.08 -6.42
C ASN A 117 -8.11 10.59 -6.09
N VAL A 118 -8.44 9.73 -7.05
CA VAL A 118 -8.50 8.29 -6.83
C VAL A 118 -7.13 7.75 -6.46
N ASP A 119 -6.11 8.03 -7.27
CA ASP A 119 -4.72 7.58 -7.08
C ASP A 119 -4.15 8.04 -5.73
N VAL A 120 -4.37 9.31 -5.39
CA VAL A 120 -3.93 9.89 -4.11
C VAL A 120 -4.60 9.20 -2.93
N ALA A 121 -5.91 8.95 -3.00
CA ALA A 121 -6.65 8.33 -1.91
C ALA A 121 -6.27 6.85 -1.72
N THR A 122 -6.11 6.10 -2.82
CA THR A 122 -5.67 4.69 -2.76
C THR A 122 -4.22 4.56 -2.30
N THR A 123 -3.33 5.45 -2.74
CA THR A 123 -1.94 5.47 -2.26
C THR A 123 -1.88 5.84 -0.77
N LEU A 124 -2.64 6.84 -0.34
CA LEU A 124 -2.68 7.23 1.06
C LEU A 124 -3.17 6.09 1.97
N VAL A 125 -4.25 5.40 1.60
CA VAL A 125 -4.78 4.30 2.41
C VAL A 125 -3.81 3.11 2.44
N HIS A 126 -3.08 2.85 1.35
CA HIS A 126 -2.01 1.84 1.28
C HIS A 126 -0.92 2.14 2.31
N GLU A 127 -0.37 3.36 2.30
CA GLU A 127 0.65 3.76 3.27
C GLU A 127 0.13 3.78 4.72
N MET A 128 -1.15 4.12 4.92
CA MET A 128 -1.79 4.00 6.24
C MET A 128 -1.85 2.55 6.72
N PHE A 129 -2.08 1.56 5.86
CA PHE A 129 -2.09 0.16 6.29
C PHE A 129 -0.73 -0.30 6.82
N HIS A 130 0.36 0.10 6.15
CA HIS A 130 1.70 -0.11 6.67
C HIS A 130 1.85 0.53 8.06
N GLN A 131 1.45 1.80 8.18
CA GLN A 131 1.55 2.57 9.42
C GLN A 131 0.76 1.96 10.58
N LEU A 132 -0.46 1.49 10.34
CA LEU A 132 -1.34 0.93 11.36
C LEU A 132 -0.98 -0.51 11.73
N SER A 133 -0.09 -1.14 10.98
CA SER A 133 0.38 -2.49 11.25
C SER A 133 1.56 -2.53 12.24
N TYR A 134 2.17 -1.40 12.62
CA TYR A 134 3.32 -1.39 13.52
C TYR A 134 3.04 -2.04 14.88
N LYS A 135 4.04 -2.80 15.37
CA LYS A 135 3.95 -3.51 16.66
C LYS A 135 5.15 -3.32 17.55
N ALA A 136 6.36 -3.33 16.98
CA ALA A 136 7.55 -3.28 17.81
C ALA A 136 8.74 -2.59 17.16
N ALA A 137 9.41 -1.76 17.96
CA ALA A 137 10.76 -1.27 17.71
C ALA A 137 11.79 -2.16 18.43
N GLN A 138 13.04 -2.10 18.00
CA GLN A 138 14.16 -2.80 18.62
C GLN A 138 15.35 -1.88 18.85
N ILE A 139 16.07 -2.17 19.95
CA ILE A 139 17.44 -1.72 20.19
C ILE A 139 18.38 -2.85 19.81
N ASP A 140 19.23 -2.64 18.81
CA ASP A 140 20.20 -3.64 18.35
C ASP A 140 21.44 -3.71 19.25
N ALA A 141 22.36 -4.63 18.92
CA ALA A 141 23.61 -4.81 19.68
C ALA A 141 24.52 -3.58 19.66
N GLN A 142 24.38 -2.71 18.64
CA GLN A 142 25.09 -1.45 18.49
C GLN A 142 24.34 -0.27 19.11
N LYS A 143 23.26 -0.54 19.86
CA LYS A 143 22.37 0.45 20.48
C LYS A 143 21.68 1.38 19.49
N LYS A 144 21.54 0.98 18.23
CA LYS A 144 20.73 1.70 17.25
C LYS A 144 19.28 1.26 17.33
N HIS A 145 18.39 2.20 17.07
CA HIS A 145 16.95 2.00 17.08
C HIS A 145 16.49 1.63 15.67
N ARG A 146 15.69 0.57 15.55
CA ARG A 146 15.19 0.09 14.27
C ARG A 146 13.79 -0.48 14.42
N MET A 147 13.10 -0.61 13.30
CA MET A 147 11.90 -1.41 13.22
C MET A 147 12.24 -2.88 13.48
N TYR A 148 11.56 -3.50 14.46
CA TYR A 148 11.65 -4.94 14.66
C TYR A 148 10.54 -5.67 13.90
N ARG A 149 9.35 -5.08 13.94
CA ARG A 149 8.15 -5.72 13.44
C ARG A 149 7.11 -4.69 12.98
N SER A 150 6.73 -4.82 11.71
CA SER A 150 5.61 -4.13 11.09
C SER A 150 4.64 -5.16 10.54
N GLY A 151 3.47 -5.27 11.15
CA GLY A 151 2.47 -6.23 10.75
C GLY A 151 2.96 -7.69 10.83
N ILE A 152 2.96 -8.36 9.68
CA ILE A 152 3.54 -9.70 9.52
C ILE A 152 5.06 -9.68 9.27
N ILE A 153 5.63 -8.55 8.87
CA ILE A 153 7.05 -8.43 8.58
C ILE A 153 7.84 -8.64 9.86
N VAL A 154 8.84 -9.52 9.79
CA VAL A 154 9.81 -9.75 10.87
C VAL A 154 11.20 -9.44 10.34
N SER A 155 11.85 -8.45 10.95
CA SER A 155 13.23 -8.10 10.64
C SER A 155 14.19 -9.00 11.41
N ASP A 156 15.13 -9.63 10.71
CA ASP A 156 16.26 -10.28 11.38
C ASP A 156 17.16 -9.22 12.06
N ARG A 157 17.65 -9.56 13.25
CA ARG A 157 18.47 -8.68 14.09
C ARG A 157 19.81 -8.36 13.45
N GLU A 158 20.36 -9.29 12.67
CA GLU A 158 21.71 -9.21 12.13
C GLU A 158 21.72 -8.90 10.64
N SER A 159 20.98 -9.67 9.84
CA SER A 159 21.05 -9.58 8.37
C SER A 159 20.26 -8.43 7.76
N ARG A 160 19.40 -7.76 8.54
CA ARG A 160 18.43 -6.74 8.07
C ARG A 160 17.42 -7.24 7.03
N ILE A 161 17.33 -8.55 6.83
CA ILE A 161 16.34 -9.16 5.94
C ILE A 161 14.95 -8.95 6.56
N LYS A 162 14.03 -8.40 5.76
CA LYS A 162 12.63 -8.22 6.11
C LYS A 162 11.86 -9.42 5.55
N HIS A 163 11.51 -10.37 6.41
CA HIS A 163 10.71 -11.54 6.01
C HIS A 163 9.25 -11.15 5.80
N PHE A 164 8.55 -11.79 4.87
CA PHE A 164 7.13 -11.54 4.54
C PHE A 164 6.81 -10.18 3.92
N SER A 165 7.80 -9.43 3.41
CA SER A 165 7.56 -8.12 2.78
C SER A 165 6.58 -8.21 1.61
N ASP A 166 6.76 -9.16 0.69
CA ASP A 166 5.87 -9.33 -0.47
C ASP A 166 4.41 -9.59 -0.04
N ILE A 167 4.22 -10.33 1.06
CA ILE A 167 2.89 -10.67 1.56
C ILE A 167 2.24 -9.47 2.24
N GLU A 168 3.02 -8.67 2.98
CA GLU A 168 2.50 -7.50 3.68
C GLU A 168 2.05 -6.42 2.69
N GLU A 169 2.84 -6.19 1.63
CA GLU A 169 2.49 -5.33 0.51
C GLU A 169 1.24 -5.81 -0.22
N ALA A 170 1.12 -7.13 -0.46
CA ALA A 170 -0.09 -7.71 -1.04
C ALA A 170 -1.34 -7.47 -0.16
N ILE A 171 -1.21 -7.57 1.17
CA ILE A 171 -2.31 -7.29 2.10
C ILE A 171 -2.72 -5.82 2.03
N ALA A 172 -1.76 -4.89 2.09
CA ALA A 172 -2.03 -3.45 2.00
C ALA A 172 -2.75 -3.10 0.68
N GLU A 173 -2.26 -3.65 -0.43
CA GLU A 173 -2.81 -3.42 -1.76
C GLU A 173 -4.21 -4.04 -1.95
N ILE A 174 -4.47 -5.26 -1.44
CA ILE A 174 -5.81 -5.87 -1.49
C ILE A 174 -6.82 -5.02 -0.69
N LEU A 175 -6.41 -4.46 0.45
CA LEU A 175 -7.27 -3.60 1.25
C LEU A 175 -7.45 -2.21 0.64
N ALA A 176 -6.43 -1.67 -0.04
CA ALA A 176 -6.56 -0.45 -0.82
C ALA A 176 -7.53 -0.63 -1.99
N LYS A 177 -7.49 -1.79 -2.67
CA LYS A 177 -8.52 -2.14 -3.66
C LYS A 177 -9.92 -2.18 -3.05
N LYS A 178 -10.05 -2.78 -1.85
CA LYS A 178 -11.33 -2.83 -1.14
C LYS A 178 -11.86 -1.43 -0.80
N PHE A 179 -10.99 -0.48 -0.47
CA PHE A 179 -11.37 0.93 -0.29
C PHE A 179 -11.98 1.52 -1.57
N TYR A 180 -11.33 1.26 -2.72
CA TYR A 180 -11.88 1.68 -4.01
C TYR A 180 -13.27 1.09 -4.27
N ASP A 181 -13.40 -0.23 -4.14
CA ASP A 181 -14.63 -0.96 -4.44
C ASP A 181 -15.80 -0.58 -3.50
N GLU A 182 -15.54 -0.42 -2.21
CA GLU A 182 -16.60 -0.22 -1.20
C GLU A 182 -16.94 1.25 -0.94
N GLU A 183 -15.94 2.14 -0.91
CA GLU A 183 -16.14 3.53 -0.49
C GLU A 183 -16.10 4.51 -1.68
N MET A 184 -15.15 4.33 -2.59
CA MET A 184 -14.88 5.37 -3.60
C MET A 184 -15.90 5.37 -4.73
N GLN A 185 -16.36 4.20 -5.19
CA GLN A 185 -17.33 4.11 -6.29
C GLN A 185 -18.65 4.84 -6.02
N ASN A 186 -19.03 5.00 -4.75
CA ASN A 186 -20.28 5.65 -4.34
C ASN A 186 -20.08 7.07 -3.79
N ASN A 187 -18.85 7.58 -3.79
CA ASN A 187 -18.53 8.86 -3.21
C ASN A 187 -18.39 9.95 -4.30
N PRO A 188 -19.17 11.05 -4.22
CA PRO A 188 -19.16 12.11 -5.23
C PRO A 188 -17.78 12.69 -5.54
N LEU A 189 -16.87 12.70 -4.56
CA LEU A 189 -15.51 13.21 -4.70
C LEU A 189 -14.68 12.47 -5.77
N TYR A 190 -14.98 11.19 -6.01
CA TYR A 190 -14.24 10.34 -6.96
C TYR A 190 -15.06 9.99 -8.20
N SER A 191 -16.38 10.17 -8.16
CA SER A 191 -17.32 9.69 -9.17
C SER A 191 -17.01 10.12 -10.61
N GLU A 192 -16.69 11.40 -10.84
CA GLU A 192 -16.39 11.93 -12.17
C GLU A 192 -15.13 11.30 -12.77
N GLU A 193 -14.08 11.15 -11.96
CA GLU A 193 -12.81 10.54 -12.37
C GLU A 193 -12.98 9.04 -12.67
N ILE A 194 -13.73 8.32 -11.82
CA ILE A 194 -14.05 6.90 -12.01
C ILE A 194 -14.87 6.70 -13.29
N GLU A 195 -15.88 7.53 -13.53
CA GLU A 195 -16.69 7.46 -14.75
C GLU A 195 -15.84 7.71 -16.01
N ALA A 196 -15.00 8.74 -16.00
CA ALA A 196 -14.08 9.04 -17.10
C ALA A 196 -13.09 7.89 -17.33
N THR A 197 -12.50 7.35 -16.25
CA THR A 197 -11.58 6.21 -16.31
C THR A 197 -12.27 4.99 -16.95
N ASN A 198 -13.48 4.64 -16.51
CA ASN A 198 -14.22 3.49 -17.04
C ASN A 198 -14.60 3.66 -18.51
N LYS A 199 -15.07 4.86 -18.91
CA LYS A 199 -15.34 5.16 -20.33
C LYS A 199 -14.09 5.03 -21.19
N LEU A 200 -12.94 5.47 -20.67
CA LEU A 200 -11.67 5.36 -21.39
C LEU A 200 -11.26 3.89 -21.53
N LYS A 201 -11.34 3.08 -20.48
CA LYS A 201 -11.09 1.64 -20.54
C LYS A 201 -11.96 0.94 -21.58
N GLU A 202 -13.27 1.18 -21.59
CA GLU A 202 -14.17 0.57 -22.56
C GLU A 202 -13.82 0.99 -24.00
N SER A 203 -13.44 2.25 -24.20
CA SER A 203 -12.98 2.74 -25.51
C SER A 203 -11.70 2.05 -25.96
N LEU A 204 -10.74 1.87 -25.06
CA LEU A 204 -9.49 1.14 -25.31
C LEU A 204 -9.75 -0.34 -25.59
N LEU A 205 -10.63 -1.00 -24.83
CA LEU A 205 -10.99 -2.41 -25.04
C LEU A 205 -11.70 -2.63 -26.38
N HIS A 206 -12.61 -1.73 -26.77
CA HIS A 206 -13.24 -1.79 -28.09
C HIS A 206 -12.20 -1.66 -29.22
N ILE A 207 -11.19 -0.81 -29.03
CA ILE A 207 -10.07 -0.68 -29.95
C ILE A 207 -9.24 -1.97 -29.99
N VAL A 208 -8.82 -2.51 -28.85
CA VAL A 208 -8.09 -3.79 -28.78
C VAL A 208 -8.86 -4.89 -29.48
N HIS A 209 -10.16 -5.04 -29.23
CA HIS A 209 -11.01 -6.03 -29.87
C HIS A 209 -10.99 -5.91 -31.40
N ARG A 210 -11.05 -4.68 -31.92
CA ARG A 210 -11.02 -4.41 -33.37
C ARG A 210 -9.71 -4.84 -34.04
N PHE A 211 -8.57 -4.71 -33.35
CA PHE A 211 -7.24 -4.92 -33.96
C PHE A 211 -6.54 -6.22 -33.53
N ASN A 212 -6.89 -6.78 -32.37
CA ASN A 212 -6.30 -7.97 -31.79
C ASN A 212 -7.31 -8.75 -30.90
N PRO A 213 -8.37 -9.33 -31.49
CA PRO A 213 -9.45 -9.97 -30.73
C PRO A 213 -8.97 -11.17 -29.88
N THR A 214 -7.84 -11.79 -30.25
CA THR A 214 -7.27 -12.90 -29.48
C THR A 214 -6.68 -12.49 -28.13
N GLN A 215 -6.46 -11.20 -27.88
CA GLN A 215 -5.94 -10.68 -26.61
C GLN A 215 -7.00 -9.99 -25.75
N GLU A 216 -8.23 -9.84 -26.23
CA GLU A 216 -9.25 -9.04 -25.55
C GLU A 216 -9.46 -9.45 -24.09
N GLN A 217 -9.51 -10.76 -23.80
CA GLN A 217 -9.72 -11.25 -22.44
C GLN A 217 -8.59 -10.84 -21.49
N ASN A 218 -7.33 -10.98 -21.92
CA ASN A 218 -6.16 -10.61 -21.11
C ASN A 218 -6.11 -9.10 -20.87
N GLU A 219 -6.44 -8.30 -21.89
CA GLU A 219 -6.48 -6.84 -21.78
C GLU A 219 -7.65 -6.37 -20.89
N ARG A 220 -8.80 -7.05 -20.96
CA ARG A 220 -9.93 -6.79 -20.06
C ARG A 220 -9.54 -7.03 -18.61
N GLU A 221 -8.94 -8.18 -18.32
CA GLU A 221 -8.44 -8.50 -16.98
C GLU A 221 -7.39 -7.48 -16.51
N ALA A 222 -6.48 -7.03 -17.39
CA ALA A 222 -5.52 -5.99 -17.04
C ALA A 222 -6.17 -4.63 -16.74
N MET A 223 -7.20 -4.26 -17.50
CA MET A 223 -7.94 -3.00 -17.31
C MET A 223 -8.82 -2.99 -16.06
N GLU A 224 -9.29 -4.15 -15.60
CA GLU A 224 -10.00 -4.27 -14.33
C GLU A 224 -9.11 -3.89 -13.13
N GLU A 225 -7.78 -4.06 -13.26
CA GLU A 225 -6.80 -3.72 -12.22
C GLU A 225 -6.40 -2.23 -12.19
N VAL A 226 -6.84 -1.42 -13.16
CA VAL A 226 -6.51 0.00 -13.25
C VAL A 226 -7.54 0.84 -12.50
N TYR A 227 -7.23 1.41 -11.34
CA TYR A 227 -8.26 2.17 -10.58
C TYR A 227 -8.48 3.60 -11.11
N SER A 228 -7.43 4.19 -11.65
CA SER A 228 -7.42 5.56 -12.17
C SER A 228 -6.54 5.67 -13.40
N ILE A 229 -6.94 6.56 -14.30
CA ILE A 229 -6.11 7.05 -15.38
C ILE A 229 -6.07 8.57 -15.23
N PRO A 230 -4.94 9.16 -14.79
CA PRO A 230 -4.80 10.61 -14.71
C PRO A 230 -5.16 11.25 -16.05
N SER A 231 -5.92 12.36 -16.00
CA SER A 231 -6.40 13.05 -17.20
C SER A 231 -7.29 12.19 -18.14
N ALA A 232 -8.01 11.19 -17.62
CA ALA A 232 -8.89 10.34 -18.43
C ALA A 232 -9.89 11.13 -19.29
N ARG A 233 -10.38 12.27 -18.78
CA ARG A 233 -11.37 13.11 -19.48
C ARG A 233 -10.76 13.84 -20.68
N GLU A 234 -9.56 14.38 -20.52
CA GLU A 234 -8.81 15.03 -21.59
C GLU A 234 -8.49 14.01 -22.69
N ILE A 235 -8.05 12.81 -22.31
CA ILE A 235 -7.77 11.71 -23.25
C ILE A 235 -9.04 11.31 -23.99
N LEU A 236 -10.16 11.10 -23.30
CA LEU A 236 -11.45 10.80 -23.93
C LEU A 236 -11.86 11.87 -24.96
N THR A 237 -11.67 13.14 -24.63
CA THR A 237 -12.01 14.25 -25.53
C THR A 237 -11.19 14.20 -26.83
N ILE A 238 -9.95 13.70 -26.77
CA ILE A 238 -9.11 13.47 -27.96
C ILE A 238 -9.66 12.29 -28.77
N PHE A 239 -10.01 11.19 -28.10
CA PHE A 239 -10.58 9.99 -28.72
C PHE A 239 -11.91 10.25 -29.44
N GLU A 240 -12.76 11.13 -28.89
CA GLU A 240 -14.04 11.48 -29.52
C GLU A 240 -13.87 12.34 -30.79
N LYS A 241 -12.75 13.07 -30.90
CA LYS A 241 -12.50 13.99 -32.02
C LYS A 241 -11.74 13.35 -33.18
N ILE A 242 -11.03 12.27 -32.92
CA ILE A 242 -10.15 11.60 -33.88
C ILE A 242 -10.64 10.17 -34.01
N GLU A 243 -11.05 9.74 -35.21
CA GLU A 243 -11.15 8.31 -35.49
C GLU A 243 -9.71 7.80 -35.63
N PRO A 244 -9.12 7.17 -34.59
CA PRO A 244 -7.69 6.97 -34.58
C PRO A 244 -7.37 5.83 -35.54
N ASP A 245 -6.44 6.08 -36.45
CA ASP A 245 -5.95 5.03 -37.35
C ASP A 245 -5.16 3.98 -36.58
N LYS A 246 -4.80 2.88 -37.25
CA LYS A 246 -4.10 1.76 -36.61
C LYS A 246 -2.77 2.18 -35.98
N GLU A 247 -2.08 3.18 -36.54
CA GLU A 247 -0.78 3.64 -36.05
C GLU A 247 -0.93 4.53 -34.81
N THR A 248 -1.91 5.43 -34.83
CA THR A 248 -2.31 6.26 -33.69
C THR A 248 -2.74 5.37 -32.52
N ILE A 249 -3.55 4.36 -32.80
CA ILE A 249 -3.99 3.37 -31.81
C ILE A 249 -2.81 2.58 -31.27
N ALA A 250 -1.94 2.05 -32.13
CA ALA A 250 -0.78 1.30 -31.69
C ALA A 250 0.14 2.16 -30.83
N THR A 251 0.25 3.45 -31.14
CA THR A 251 1.00 4.42 -30.32
C THR A 251 0.34 4.62 -28.96
N ILE A 252 -0.98 4.88 -28.93
CA ILE A 252 -1.69 5.09 -27.67
C ILE A 252 -1.66 3.82 -26.81
N VAL A 253 -1.89 2.64 -27.40
CA VAL A 253 -1.83 1.35 -26.68
C VAL A 253 -0.41 1.00 -26.26
N ALA A 254 0.62 1.28 -27.07
CA ALA A 254 2.02 1.07 -26.66
C ALA A 254 2.44 2.04 -25.55
N GLU A 255 1.83 3.22 -25.52
CA GLU A 255 1.90 4.18 -24.42
C GLU A 255 0.82 3.92 -23.37
N PHE A 256 0.14 2.75 -23.35
CA PHE A 256 -0.83 2.39 -22.31
C PHE A 256 -0.48 1.04 -21.65
N PRO A 257 -0.36 0.97 -20.31
CA PRO A 257 -0.46 2.07 -19.36
C PRO A 257 0.67 3.09 -19.57
N PRO A 258 0.39 4.40 -19.72
CA PRO A 258 1.46 5.36 -19.88
C PRO A 258 2.42 5.21 -18.73
N LYS A 259 3.70 5.11 -19.08
CA LYS A 259 4.77 5.59 -18.23
C LYS A 259 4.61 7.11 -18.13
N THR A 260 3.52 7.59 -17.57
CA THR A 260 3.29 9.02 -17.35
C THR A 260 4.36 9.46 -16.36
N LYS A 261 5.40 10.13 -16.87
CA LYS A 261 6.45 10.75 -16.04
C LYS A 261 7.14 9.78 -15.06
N GLY A 262 7.30 8.52 -15.45
CA GLY A 262 7.94 7.51 -14.59
C GLY A 262 7.02 6.91 -13.52
N ARG A 263 5.71 7.19 -13.54
CA ARG A 263 4.71 6.38 -12.84
C ARG A 263 4.06 5.44 -13.84
N ASP A 264 4.03 4.16 -13.51
CA ASP A 264 3.10 3.24 -14.16
C ASP A 264 1.68 3.73 -13.83
N VAL A 265 0.74 3.72 -14.79
CA VAL A 265 -0.69 3.77 -14.44
C VAL A 265 -0.89 2.78 -13.32
N PHE A 266 -1.68 3.15 -12.30
CA PHE A 266 -1.88 2.34 -11.10
C PHE A 266 -2.57 1.01 -11.45
N VAL A 267 -1.79 0.10 -12.03
CA VAL A 267 -1.98 -1.34 -12.00
C VAL A 267 -1.38 -1.68 -10.65
N GLY A 268 -2.18 -1.54 -9.60
CA GLY A 268 -1.69 -1.73 -8.23
C GLY A 268 -0.95 -3.06 -8.11
N ARG A 269 -0.04 -3.22 -7.13
CA ARG A 269 0.99 -4.28 -7.00
C ARG A 269 0.53 -5.72 -7.33
N LYS A 270 0.28 -5.99 -8.62
CA LYS A 270 -0.46 -7.17 -9.11
C LYS A 270 0.33 -8.43 -8.89
N ASN A 271 1.64 -8.35 -9.05
CA ASN A 271 2.53 -9.49 -8.85
C ASN A 271 2.48 -9.99 -7.39
N GLU A 272 2.50 -9.07 -6.43
CA GLU A 272 2.40 -9.32 -5.00
C GLU A 272 1.03 -9.91 -4.66
N ARG A 273 -0.07 -9.28 -5.16
CA ARG A 273 -1.43 -9.83 -5.01
C ARG A 273 -1.55 -11.24 -5.58
N ASP A 274 -1.08 -11.46 -6.81
CA ASP A 274 -1.15 -12.75 -7.50
C ASP A 274 -0.32 -13.83 -6.79
N LYS A 275 0.82 -13.47 -6.19
CA LYS A 275 1.60 -14.39 -5.34
C LYS A 275 0.79 -14.80 -4.11
N LEU A 276 0.20 -13.85 -3.40
CA LEU A 276 -0.62 -14.14 -2.22
C LEU A 276 -1.87 -14.95 -2.59
N TRP A 277 -2.57 -14.61 -3.68
CA TRP A 277 -3.73 -15.37 -4.12
C TRP A 277 -3.40 -16.80 -4.52
N ARG A 278 -2.27 -17.04 -5.20
CA ARG A 278 -1.78 -18.40 -5.48
C ARG A 278 -1.49 -19.19 -4.21
N LEU A 279 -0.85 -18.56 -3.22
CA LEU A 279 -0.62 -19.20 -1.92
C LEU A 279 -1.95 -19.53 -1.21
N ILE A 280 -2.93 -18.63 -1.26
CA ILE A 280 -4.26 -18.84 -0.68
C ILE A 280 -4.99 -19.98 -1.38
N ASP A 281 -4.96 -20.05 -2.71
CA ASP A 281 -5.55 -21.14 -3.47
C ASP A 281 -4.93 -22.49 -3.11
N GLU A 282 -3.61 -22.54 -2.99
CA GLU A 282 -2.89 -23.75 -2.59
C GLU A 282 -3.25 -24.18 -1.15
N ILE A 283 -3.45 -23.22 -0.24
CA ILE A 283 -3.96 -23.49 1.11
C ILE A 283 -5.35 -24.10 1.04
N ILE A 284 -6.27 -23.53 0.25
CA ILE A 284 -7.64 -24.02 0.13
C ILE A 284 -7.65 -25.45 -0.43
N GLU A 285 -6.94 -25.69 -1.52
CA GLU A 285 -6.84 -27.00 -2.17
C GLU A 285 -6.35 -28.08 -1.20
N LYS A 286 -5.27 -27.80 -0.46
CA LYS A 286 -4.67 -28.75 0.48
C LYS A 286 -5.39 -28.83 1.84
N SER A 287 -6.35 -27.95 2.10
CA SER A 287 -7.09 -27.93 3.37
C SER A 287 -8.19 -28.98 3.46
N HIS A 288 -8.46 -29.72 2.39
CA HIS A 288 -9.52 -30.74 2.31
C HIS A 288 -10.91 -30.21 2.68
N GLY A 289 -11.24 -29.00 2.21
CA GLY A 289 -12.55 -28.37 2.43
C GLY A 289 -12.71 -27.69 3.79
N ARG A 290 -11.62 -27.39 4.49
CA ARG A 290 -11.66 -26.61 5.73
C ARG A 290 -12.09 -25.15 5.51
N PHE A 291 -11.79 -24.60 4.33
CA PHE A 291 -12.12 -23.23 3.96
C PHE A 291 -13.10 -23.21 2.80
N GLU A 292 -14.10 -22.35 2.89
CA GLU A 292 -15.13 -22.22 1.85
C GLU A 292 -14.67 -21.36 0.67
N ASN A 293 -13.83 -20.35 0.95
CA ASN A 293 -13.44 -19.35 -0.05
C ASN A 293 -12.11 -18.65 0.31
N ARG A 294 -11.58 -17.87 -0.64
CA ARG A 294 -10.33 -17.08 -0.50
C ARG A 294 -10.37 -16.09 0.66
N GLN A 295 -11.52 -15.49 0.94
CA GLN A 295 -11.66 -14.46 1.96
C GLN A 295 -11.37 -15.01 3.37
N GLU A 296 -11.83 -16.23 3.68
CA GLU A 296 -11.57 -16.84 5.00
C GLU A 296 -10.08 -17.02 5.28
N VAL A 297 -9.31 -17.40 4.26
CA VAL A 297 -7.87 -17.56 4.38
C VAL A 297 -7.18 -16.19 4.42
N PHE A 298 -7.58 -15.26 3.55
CA PHE A 298 -7.07 -13.88 3.57
C PHE A 298 -7.27 -13.21 4.93
N ASP A 299 -8.43 -13.39 5.56
CA ASP A 299 -8.73 -12.86 6.89
C ASP A 299 -7.71 -13.31 7.94
N ILE A 300 -7.15 -14.52 7.81
CA ILE A 300 -6.10 -15.01 8.71
C ILE A 300 -4.79 -14.24 8.48
N PHE A 301 -4.43 -13.95 7.23
CA PHE A 301 -3.27 -13.13 6.89
C PHE A 301 -3.45 -11.67 7.38
N ALA A 302 -4.59 -11.05 7.07
CA ALA A 302 -4.89 -9.68 7.49
C ALA A 302 -4.94 -9.56 9.03
N ARG A 303 -5.54 -10.53 9.74
CA ARG A 303 -5.49 -10.57 11.21
C ARG A 303 -4.07 -10.68 11.73
N ALA A 304 -3.25 -11.55 11.15
CA ALA A 304 -1.86 -11.69 11.55
C ALA A 304 -1.08 -10.36 11.37
N ASN A 305 -1.41 -9.60 10.31
CA ASN A 305 -0.87 -8.28 10.03
C ASN A 305 -1.26 -7.29 11.13
N PHE A 306 -2.55 -6.94 11.24
CA PHE A 306 -2.97 -5.84 12.11
C PHE A 306 -2.93 -6.16 13.61
N SER A 307 -3.15 -7.42 14.01
CA SER A 307 -3.09 -7.79 15.43
C SER A 307 -1.67 -8.04 15.93
N GLY A 308 -0.72 -8.26 15.02
CA GLY A 308 0.60 -8.73 15.40
C GLY A 308 0.61 -10.17 15.95
N ASN A 309 -0.45 -10.97 15.80
CA ASN A 309 -0.44 -12.36 16.25
C ASN A 309 -0.16 -13.33 15.09
N LEU A 310 1.10 -13.77 14.93
CA LEU A 310 1.48 -14.72 13.87
C LEU A 310 1.12 -16.17 14.18
N ILE A 311 0.79 -16.52 15.42
CA ILE A 311 0.63 -17.92 15.83
C ILE A 311 -0.47 -18.63 15.01
N PRO A 312 -1.67 -18.04 14.80
CA PRO A 312 -2.69 -18.67 13.98
C PRO A 312 -2.24 -18.91 12.54
N LEU A 313 -1.59 -17.92 11.91
CA LEU A 313 -1.09 -18.01 10.55
C LEU A 313 0.04 -19.08 10.45
N ALA A 314 1.00 -19.07 11.36
CA ALA A 314 2.07 -20.06 11.40
C ALA A 314 1.51 -21.48 11.55
N ARG A 315 0.54 -21.70 12.46
CA ARG A 315 -0.11 -23.00 12.62
C ARG A 315 -0.86 -23.44 11.37
N LEU A 316 -1.54 -22.52 10.69
CA LEU A 316 -2.20 -22.80 9.42
C LEU A 316 -1.17 -23.30 8.39
N ILE A 317 -0.14 -22.51 8.12
CA ILE A 317 0.89 -22.84 7.12
C ILE A 317 1.57 -24.17 7.47
N GLU A 318 1.98 -24.37 8.73
CA GLU A 318 2.64 -25.61 9.18
C GLU A 318 1.72 -26.83 9.11
N SER A 319 0.40 -26.67 9.33
CA SER A 319 -0.57 -27.77 9.21
C SER A 319 -0.80 -28.22 7.77
N ILE A 320 -0.64 -27.31 6.81
CA ILE A 320 -0.88 -27.58 5.38
C ILE A 320 0.41 -28.04 4.68
N PHE A 321 1.53 -27.37 4.95
CA PHE A 321 2.79 -27.56 4.22
C PHE A 321 3.88 -28.27 5.05
N GLY A 322 3.53 -28.72 6.26
CA GLY A 322 4.43 -29.44 7.15
C GLY A 322 5.40 -28.54 7.91
N LYS A 323 6.21 -29.16 8.77
CA LYS A 323 7.06 -28.45 9.73
C LYS A 323 8.11 -27.54 9.06
N GLY A 324 8.26 -26.32 9.56
CA GLY A 324 9.22 -25.30 9.10
C GLY A 324 8.81 -24.56 7.82
N SER A 325 7.62 -24.84 7.29
CA SER A 325 7.08 -24.16 6.09
C SER A 325 6.80 -22.68 6.32
N PHE A 326 6.37 -22.28 7.52
CA PHE A 326 6.12 -20.86 7.81
C PHE A 326 7.41 -20.05 7.72
N ARG A 327 8.52 -20.60 8.22
CA ARG A 327 9.83 -19.97 8.12
C ARG A 327 10.30 -19.87 6.66
N ARG A 328 10.19 -20.96 5.90
CA ARG A 328 10.56 -20.96 4.46
C ARG A 328 9.76 -19.94 3.68
N LEU A 329 8.45 -19.85 3.93
CA LEU A 329 7.61 -18.83 3.30
C LEU A 329 8.11 -17.42 3.60
N GLY A 330 8.46 -17.13 4.85
CA GLY A 330 9.03 -15.82 5.22
C GLY A 330 10.39 -15.53 4.56
N GLU A 331 11.21 -16.55 4.30
CA GLU A 331 12.49 -16.44 3.58
C GLU A 331 12.28 -16.24 2.07
N GLU A 332 11.32 -16.96 1.46
CA GLU A 332 10.99 -16.87 0.02
C GLU A 332 10.28 -15.57 -0.35
N THR A 333 9.58 -14.95 0.60
CA THR A 333 8.87 -13.68 0.45
C THR A 333 9.61 -12.52 1.12
N ALA A 334 10.89 -12.73 1.43
CA ALA A 334 11.72 -11.70 2.03
C ALA A 334 12.14 -10.67 1.00
N ASP A 335 12.15 -9.41 1.41
CA ASP A 335 12.86 -8.39 0.65
C ASP A 335 14.38 -8.55 0.88
N THR A 336 15.08 -8.95 -0.18
CA THR A 336 16.54 -9.13 -0.21
C THR A 336 17.27 -7.93 -0.80
N GLY A 337 16.55 -6.91 -1.26
CA GLY A 337 17.06 -5.82 -2.11
C GLY A 337 16.92 -4.44 -1.47
N GLY A 338 17.97 -3.97 -0.80
CA GLY A 338 18.14 -2.56 -0.46
C GLY A 338 18.81 -2.35 0.89
N THR A 339 20.12 -2.15 0.89
CA THR A 339 20.82 -1.61 2.06
C THR A 339 20.18 -0.29 2.46
N GLU A 340 19.42 -0.26 3.57
CA GLU A 340 19.17 0.96 4.35
C GLU A 340 20.53 1.58 4.72
N ASN A 341 21.05 2.43 3.84
CA ASN A 341 22.26 3.19 4.03
C ASN A 341 21.86 4.61 4.44
N LYS A 342 21.88 4.78 5.76
CA LYS A 342 21.98 6.01 6.56
C LYS A 342 20.68 6.71 6.95
#